data_AF-A0A2H0W6R1-F1
#
_entry.id   AF-A0A2H0W6R1-F1
#
_cell.length_a   1.000
_cell.length_b   1.000
_cell.length_c   1.000
_cell.angle_alpha   90.00
_cell.angle_beta   90.00
_cell.angle_gamma   90.00
#
_symmetry.space_group_name_H-M   'P 1'
#
loop_
_entity.id
_entity.type
_entity.pdbx_description
1 polymer ?
#
loop_
_entity_poly.entity_id
_entity_poly.type
_entity_poly.pdbx_seq_one_letter_code
_entity_poly.pdbx_strand_id
1 'polypeptide(L)'
;MGEAVGNPAGAFVVGVISHFILDSIPHFDNLDNECFSPRQIAFTATDLIVAFLLMFFVVKLPLNETIFSSSYAWGALGGFLPDMFDNVPFWKKQFLATRFGKAYHRLHAGVHRKQPSALVGMTTQLVVITLFLAAHFAIIK
;
A
#
# COMPACT_ATOMS: atom_id res chain seq x y z
N MET A 1 -10.14 -7.10 1.45
CA MET A 1 -10.90 -6.41 2.51
C MET A 1 -11.94 -5.44 1.96
N GLY A 2 -11.59 -4.56 0.99
CA GLY A 2 -12.54 -3.58 0.43
C GLY A 2 -13.88 -4.18 -0.03
N GLU A 3 -13.85 -5.30 -0.75
CA GLU A 3 -15.06 -6.01 -1.20
C GLU A 3 -15.99 -6.42 -0.04
N ALA A 4 -15.43 -6.90 1.07
CA ALA A 4 -16.19 -7.35 2.23
C ALA A 4 -16.92 -6.22 2.98
N VAL A 5 -16.49 -4.96 2.80
CA VAL A 5 -17.13 -3.79 3.39
C VAL A 5 -18.40 -3.38 2.62
N GLY A 6 -18.51 -3.81 1.36
CA GLY A 6 -19.71 -3.60 0.54
C GLY A 6 -19.97 -2.16 0.11
N ASN A 7 -19.09 -1.20 0.45
CA ASN A 7 -19.19 0.18 -0.04
C ASN A 7 -17.80 0.85 -0.24
N PRO A 8 -17.65 1.71 -1.27
CA PRO A 8 -16.43 2.44 -1.58
C PRO A 8 -15.78 3.22 -0.44
N ALA A 9 -16.56 4.02 0.28
CA ALA A 9 -16.04 4.91 1.32
C ALA A 9 -15.46 4.12 2.50
N GLY A 10 -16.18 3.11 2.96
CA GLY A 10 -15.71 2.19 3.98
C GLY A 10 -14.50 1.39 3.52
N ALA A 11 -14.46 0.96 2.25
CA ALA A 11 -13.32 0.26 1.70
C ALA A 11 -12.06 1.14 1.69
N PHE A 12 -12.17 2.42 1.33
CA PHE A 12 -11.07 3.38 1.39
C PHE A 12 -10.52 3.53 2.82
N VAL A 13 -11.39 3.74 3.81
CA VAL A 13 -10.99 3.87 5.22
C VAL A 13 -10.30 2.59 5.73
N VAL A 14 -10.86 1.43 5.41
CA VAL A 14 -10.24 0.14 5.75
C VAL A 14 -8.90 -0.04 5.04
N GLY A 15 -8.76 0.43 3.80
CA GLY A 15 -7.49 0.46 3.07
C GLY A 15 -6.43 1.27 3.80
N VAL A 16 -6.76 2.50 4.20
CA VAL A 16 -5.85 3.38 4.97
C VAL A 16 -5.43 2.71 6.28
N ILE A 17 -6.39 2.17 7.04
CA ILE A 17 -6.09 1.48 8.31
C ILE A 17 -5.21 0.25 8.06
N SER A 18 -5.50 -0.52 7.01
CA SER A 18 -4.73 -1.71 6.66
C SER A 18 -3.28 -1.36 6.33
N HIS A 19 -3.02 -0.24 5.66
CA HIS A 19 -1.65 0.25 5.40
C HIS A 19 -0.86 0.40 6.70
N PHE A 20 -1.38 1.18 7.66
CA PHE A 20 -0.70 1.35 8.96
C PHE A 20 -0.54 0.04 9.73
N ILE A 21 -1.50 -0.88 9.65
CA ILE A 21 -1.34 -2.22 10.26
C ILE A 21 -0.19 -2.98 9.59
N LEU A 22 -0.08 -2.92 8.26
CA LEU A 22 0.98 -3.59 7.52
C LEU A 22 2.36 -2.94 7.73
N ASP A 23 2.44 -1.65 7.98
CA ASP A 23 3.70 -0.99 8.37
C ASP A 23 4.18 -1.41 9.76
N SER A 24 3.25 -1.84 10.63
CA SER A 24 3.57 -2.28 11.99
C SER A 24 4.18 -3.69 12.06
N ILE A 25 4.02 -4.50 11.01
CA ILE A 25 4.61 -5.84 10.93
C ILE A 25 5.99 -5.78 10.27
N PRO A 26 6.91 -6.74 10.58
CA PRO A 26 8.23 -6.77 9.96
C PRO A 26 8.11 -6.84 8.44
N HIS A 27 8.59 -5.81 7.74
CA HIS A 27 8.63 -5.77 6.28
C HIS A 27 9.99 -5.25 5.82
N PHE A 28 10.41 -5.64 4.63
CA PHE A 28 11.67 -5.15 4.08
C PHE A 28 11.41 -3.86 3.32
N ASP A 29 11.94 -2.76 3.86
CA ASP A 29 12.11 -1.51 3.12
C ASP A 29 13.53 -1.49 2.54
N ASN A 30 13.75 -0.77 1.45
CA ASN A 30 15.00 -0.76 0.71
C ASN A 30 15.52 0.66 0.48
N LEU A 31 15.13 1.64 1.31
CA LEU A 31 15.55 3.03 1.17
C LEU A 31 17.01 3.24 1.61
N ASP A 32 17.84 3.78 0.71
CA ASP A 32 19.17 4.30 1.05
C ASP A 32 19.04 5.74 1.56
N ASN A 33 19.39 6.00 2.82
CA ASN A 33 19.37 7.35 3.41
C ASN A 33 18.02 8.10 3.21
N GLU A 34 16.89 7.39 3.32
CA GLU A 34 15.53 7.94 3.14
C GLU A 34 15.24 8.53 1.75
N CYS A 35 16.10 8.24 0.76
CA CYS A 35 15.99 8.73 -0.61
C CYS A 35 15.98 7.57 -1.59
N PHE A 36 15.08 7.64 -2.58
CA PHE A 36 15.08 6.68 -3.68
C PHE A 36 16.21 6.98 -4.66
N SER A 37 17.13 6.03 -4.83
CA SER A 37 18.06 5.98 -5.96
C SER A 37 17.29 5.67 -7.27
N PRO A 38 17.83 6.01 -8.45
CA PRO A 38 17.20 5.69 -9.73
C PRO A 38 16.87 4.19 -9.88
N ARG A 39 17.71 3.31 -9.33
CA ARG A 39 17.47 1.87 -9.32
C ARG A 39 16.26 1.48 -8.47
N GLN A 40 16.12 2.07 -7.28
CA GLN A 40 14.95 1.84 -6.42
C GLN A 40 13.69 2.41 -7.06
N ILE A 41 13.74 3.58 -7.70
CA ILE A 41 12.60 4.13 -8.45
C ILE A 41 12.16 3.16 -9.54
N ALA A 42 13.10 2.64 -10.35
CA ALA A 42 12.77 1.68 -11.40
C ALA A 42 12.19 0.37 -10.83
N PHE A 43 12.72 -0.11 -9.71
CA PHE A 43 12.21 -1.30 -9.02
C PHE A 43 10.79 -1.08 -8.49
N THR A 44 10.54 0.01 -7.75
CA THR A 44 9.21 0.38 -7.23
C THR A 44 8.21 0.63 -8.35
N ALA A 45 8.63 1.26 -9.46
CA ALA A 45 7.77 1.44 -10.62
C ALA A 45 7.38 0.10 -11.27
N THR A 46 8.34 -0.83 -11.37
CA THR A 46 8.07 -2.19 -11.87
C THR A 46 7.09 -2.92 -10.94
N ASP A 47 7.29 -2.82 -9.64
CA ASP A 47 6.41 -3.42 -8.63
C ASP A 47 4.98 -2.85 -8.72
N LEU A 48 4.83 -1.53 -8.87
CA LEU A 48 3.54 -0.87 -9.07
C LEU A 48 2.84 -1.35 -10.36
N ILE A 49 3.59 -1.52 -11.46
CA ILE A 49 3.05 -2.07 -12.71
C ILE A 49 2.57 -3.51 -12.49
N VAL A 50 3.36 -4.35 -11.84
CA VAL A 50 2.97 -5.75 -11.55
C VAL A 50 1.73 -5.78 -10.66
N ALA A 51 1.68 -4.96 -9.60
CA ALA A 51 0.51 -4.84 -8.74
C ALA A 51 -0.75 -4.44 -9.52
N PHE A 52 -0.63 -3.47 -10.43
CA PHE A 52 -1.73 -3.05 -11.30
C PHE A 52 -2.18 -4.18 -12.25
N LEU A 53 -1.25 -4.91 -12.86
CA LEU A 53 -1.55 -6.07 -13.70
C LEU A 53 -2.26 -7.17 -12.91
N LEU A 54 -1.82 -7.45 -11.68
CA LEU A 54 -2.48 -8.42 -10.81
C LEU A 54 -3.90 -7.98 -10.45
N MET A 55 -4.11 -6.72 -10.11
CA MET A 55 -5.47 -6.19 -9.87
C MET A 55 -6.37 -6.36 -11.10
N PHE A 56 -5.84 -6.09 -12.29
CA PHE A 56 -6.61 -6.20 -13.53
C PHE A 56 -6.92 -7.65 -13.91
N PHE A 57 -5.92 -8.54 -13.92
CA PHE A 57 -6.09 -9.91 -14.41
C PHE A 57 -6.59 -10.91 -13.37
N VAL A 58 -6.20 -10.76 -12.10
CA VAL A 58 -6.58 -11.70 -11.03
C VAL A 58 -7.92 -11.30 -10.40
N VAL A 59 -8.08 -10.01 -10.11
CA VAL A 59 -9.27 -9.51 -9.40
C VAL A 59 -10.36 -9.02 -10.36
N LYS A 60 -10.10 -9.06 -11.68
CA LYS A 60 -11.06 -8.68 -12.74
C LYS A 60 -11.61 -7.27 -12.52
N LEU A 61 -10.73 -6.33 -12.16
CA LEU A 61 -11.11 -4.95 -11.94
C LEU A 61 -11.79 -4.36 -13.20
N PRO A 62 -13.02 -3.84 -13.12
CA PRO A 62 -13.65 -3.22 -14.27
C PRO A 62 -12.93 -1.89 -14.58
N LEU A 63 -12.53 -1.69 -15.84
CA LEU A 63 -11.91 -0.43 -16.32
C LEU A 63 -12.91 0.54 -16.95
N ASN A 64 -14.20 0.39 -16.66
CA ASN A 64 -15.26 1.29 -17.11
C ASN A 64 -15.71 2.19 -15.95
N GLU A 65 -16.80 2.94 -16.13
CA GLU A 65 -17.32 3.85 -15.09
C GLU A 65 -17.63 3.16 -13.74
N THR A 66 -17.79 1.83 -13.73
CA THR A 66 -17.99 1.07 -12.49
C THR A 66 -16.73 0.93 -11.64
N ILE A 67 -15.55 1.34 -12.12
CA ILE A 67 -14.34 1.40 -11.29
C ILE A 67 -14.52 2.33 -10.09
N PHE A 68 -15.24 3.44 -10.28
CA PHE A 68 -15.49 4.43 -9.22
C PHE A 68 -16.54 3.94 -8.21
N SER A 69 -17.32 2.92 -8.55
CA SER A 69 -18.20 2.23 -7.60
C SER A 69 -17.57 0.95 -7.03
N SER A 70 -16.37 0.57 -7.47
CA SER A 70 -15.68 -0.64 -7.00
C SER A 70 -15.10 -0.43 -5.61
N SER A 71 -15.65 -1.12 -4.62
CA SER A 71 -15.09 -1.18 -3.26
C SER A 71 -13.65 -1.69 -3.27
N TYR A 72 -13.30 -2.58 -4.19
CA TYR A 72 -11.92 -3.04 -4.35
C TYR A 72 -10.97 -1.90 -4.76
N ALA A 73 -11.33 -1.10 -5.77
CA ALA A 73 -10.51 0.02 -6.25
C ALA A 73 -10.29 1.07 -5.14
N TRP A 74 -11.34 1.42 -4.39
CA TRP A 74 -11.24 2.37 -3.29
C TRP A 74 -10.42 1.84 -2.11
N GLY A 75 -10.50 0.54 -1.81
CA GLY A 75 -9.62 -0.08 -0.81
C GLY A 75 -8.15 -0.07 -1.22
N ALA A 76 -7.86 -0.37 -2.48
CA ALA A 76 -6.49 -0.29 -3.01
C ALA A 76 -5.95 1.15 -2.98
N LEU A 77 -6.77 2.13 -3.40
CA LEU A 77 -6.42 3.54 -3.31
C LEU A 77 -6.15 3.96 -1.86
N GLY A 78 -7.01 3.58 -0.92
CA GLY A 78 -6.83 3.87 0.50
C GLY A 78 -5.56 3.25 1.09
N GLY A 79 -5.18 2.06 0.65
CA GLY A 79 -3.92 1.43 1.06
C GLY A 79 -2.69 2.09 0.46
N PHE A 80 -2.75 2.53 -0.79
CA PHE A 80 -1.60 3.15 -1.48
C PHE A 80 -1.34 4.61 -1.09
N LEU A 81 -2.41 5.36 -0.77
CA LEU A 81 -2.35 6.81 -0.59
C LEU A 81 -1.45 7.28 0.57
N PRO A 82 -1.35 6.59 1.72
CA PRO A 82 -0.45 6.98 2.81
C PRO A 82 1.00 7.20 2.38
N ASP A 83 1.58 6.22 1.69
CA ASP A 83 2.93 6.29 1.15
C ASP A 83 3.06 7.37 0.07
N MET A 84 2.03 7.56 -0.76
CA MET A 84 2.06 8.62 -1.75
C MET A 84 2.29 9.99 -1.10
N PHE A 85 1.60 10.29 0.00
CA PHE A 85 1.76 11.60 0.66
C PHE A 85 3.15 11.78 1.27
N ASP A 86 3.68 10.75 1.92
CA ASP A 86 4.86 10.89 2.77
C ASP A 86 6.19 10.59 2.05
N ASN A 87 6.19 9.67 1.09
CA ASN A 87 7.41 9.06 0.55
C ASN A 87 7.76 9.45 -0.89
N VAL A 88 6.86 10.12 -1.63
CA VAL A 88 7.14 10.48 -3.04
C VAL A 88 8.14 11.64 -3.14
N PRO A 89 9.30 11.45 -3.80
CA PRO A 89 10.37 12.46 -3.84
C PRO A 89 9.95 13.82 -4.42
N PHE A 90 8.98 13.83 -5.34
CA PHE A 90 8.55 15.04 -6.06
C PHE A 90 7.90 16.09 -5.15
N TRP A 91 7.20 15.67 -4.09
CA TRP A 91 6.46 16.57 -3.21
C TRP A 91 6.72 16.38 -1.72
N LYS A 92 7.49 15.36 -1.30
CA LYS A 92 7.83 15.11 0.13
C LYS A 92 8.32 16.36 0.83
N LYS A 93 9.22 17.14 0.21
CA LYS A 93 9.78 18.37 0.83
C LYS A 93 8.70 19.42 1.10
N GLN A 94 7.80 19.63 0.14
CA GLN A 94 6.70 20.59 0.23
C GLN A 94 5.65 20.13 1.25
N PHE A 95 5.35 18.82 1.27
CA PHE A 95 4.45 18.22 2.24
C PHE A 95 4.98 18.38 3.67
N LEU A 96 6.24 18.02 3.91
CA LEU A 96 6.94 18.16 5.20
C LEU A 96 7.19 19.61 5.62
N ALA A 97 7.03 20.60 4.72
CA ALA A 97 7.08 22.01 5.10
C ALA A 97 5.82 22.43 5.92
N THR A 98 4.71 21.71 5.77
CA THR A 98 3.45 22.03 6.44
C THR A 98 3.36 21.42 7.85
N ARG A 99 2.56 22.02 8.74
CA ARG A 99 2.30 21.44 10.08
C ARG A 99 1.61 20.08 9.98
N PHE A 100 0.66 19.97 9.04
CA PHE A 100 -0.05 18.73 8.77
C PHE A 100 0.92 17.64 8.31
N GLY A 101 1.74 17.89 7.29
CA GLY A 101 2.69 16.91 6.78
C GLY A 101 3.71 16.46 7.82
N LYS A 102 4.23 17.37 8.67
CA LYS A 102 5.08 16.96 9.81
C LYS A 102 4.36 16.10 10.83
N ALA A 103 3.09 16.38 11.12
CA ALA A 103 2.30 15.55 12.03
C ALA A 103 2.01 14.18 11.42
N TYR A 104 1.64 14.16 10.15
CA TYR A 104 1.38 12.95 9.37
C TYR A 104 2.62 12.07 9.28
N HIS A 105 3.77 12.63 8.90
CA HIS A 105 5.04 11.93 8.84
C HIS A 105 5.42 11.30 10.17
N ARG A 106 5.25 12.02 11.28
CA ARG A 106 5.52 11.46 12.63
C ARG A 106 4.57 10.32 12.98
N LEU A 107 3.30 10.41 12.59
CA LEU A 107 2.37 9.31 12.77
C LEU A 107 2.84 8.10 11.96
N HIS A 108 3.03 8.29 10.66
CA HIS A 108 3.44 7.24 9.70
C HIS A 108 4.75 6.57 10.10
N ALA A 109 5.82 7.34 10.26
CA ALA A 109 7.12 6.84 10.74
C ALA A 109 7.04 6.19 12.13
N GLY A 110 6.10 6.63 12.98
CA GLY A 110 5.89 6.07 14.32
C GLY A 110 5.25 4.69 14.33
N VAL A 111 4.56 4.30 13.25
CA VAL A 111 3.97 2.96 13.11
C VAL A 111 4.98 1.95 12.55
N HIS A 112 5.96 2.42 11.76
CA HIS A 112 7.00 1.56 11.23
C HIS A 112 7.79 0.86 12.34
N ARG A 113 7.94 -0.45 12.19
CA ARG A 113 8.85 -1.24 13.01
C ARG A 113 10.29 -1.05 12.52
N LYS A 114 11.27 -1.24 13.43
CA LYS A 114 12.68 -1.35 13.03
C LYS A 114 12.83 -2.36 11.89
N GLN A 115 13.55 -1.94 10.85
CA GLN A 115 13.77 -2.71 9.63
C GLN A 115 14.38 -4.08 9.97
N PRO A 116 13.70 -5.19 9.64
CA PRO A 116 14.23 -6.53 9.80
C PRO A 116 15.28 -6.82 8.72
N SER A 117 15.98 -7.95 8.85
CA SER A 117 16.78 -8.48 7.73
C SER A 117 15.90 -8.72 6.49
N ALA A 118 16.47 -8.59 5.30
CA ALA A 118 15.76 -8.80 4.04
C ALA A 118 14.97 -10.11 4.00
N LEU A 119 15.58 -11.22 4.46
CA LEU A 119 14.92 -12.53 4.51
C LEU A 119 13.62 -12.48 5.34
N VAL A 120 13.71 -12.01 6.59
CA VAL A 120 12.55 -11.92 7.50
C VAL A 120 11.46 -10.99 6.93
N GLY A 121 11.85 -9.83 6.42
CA GLY A 121 10.90 -8.87 5.85
C GLY A 121 10.18 -9.42 4.62
N MET A 122 10.93 -9.98 3.66
CA MET A 122 10.35 -10.58 2.44
C MET A 122 9.49 -11.80 2.76
N THR A 123 9.93 -12.69 3.67
CA THR A 123 9.12 -13.84 4.09
C THR A 123 7.81 -13.40 4.72
N THR A 124 7.83 -12.38 5.58
CA THR A 124 6.62 -11.86 6.22
C THR A 124 5.65 -11.29 5.17
N GLN A 125 6.14 -10.49 4.22
CA GLN A 125 5.33 -9.97 3.11
C GLN A 125 4.71 -11.09 2.26
N LEU A 126 5.49 -12.11 1.89
CA LEU A 126 5.01 -13.25 1.10
C LEU A 126 3.92 -14.05 1.83
N VAL A 127 4.09 -14.27 3.14
CA VAL A 127 3.09 -14.95 3.98
C VAL A 127 1.80 -14.14 4.02
N VAL A 128 1.90 -12.83 4.25
CA VAL A 128 0.73 -11.94 4.32
C VAL A 128 -0.02 -11.92 2.98
N ILE A 129 0.68 -11.72 1.85
CA ILE A 129 0.07 -11.74 0.52
C ILE A 129 -0.63 -13.08 0.26
N THR A 130 0.04 -14.19 0.59
CA THR A 130 -0.51 -15.54 0.39
C THR A 130 -1.79 -15.76 1.21
N LEU A 131 -1.81 -15.34 2.47
CA LEU A 131 -3.00 -15.42 3.33
C LEU A 131 -4.15 -14.57 2.78
N PHE A 132 -3.86 -13.36 2.29
CA PHE A 132 -4.88 -12.49 1.69
C PHE A 132 -5.45 -13.06 0.38
N LEU A 133 -4.60 -13.60 -0.49
CA LEU A 133 -5.05 -14.26 -1.72
C LEU A 133 -5.87 -15.51 -1.40
N ALA A 134 -5.43 -16.35 -0.46
CA ALA A 134 -6.18 -17.53 -0.03
C ALA A 134 -7.55 -17.16 0.54
N ALA A 135 -7.62 -16.12 1.38
CA ALA A 135 -8.89 -15.60 1.91
C ALA A 135 -9.80 -15.06 0.79
N HIS A 136 -9.25 -14.32 -0.18
CA HIS A 136 -10.01 -13.82 -1.33
C HIS A 136 -10.64 -14.97 -2.13
N PHE A 137 -9.86 -16.00 -2.47
CA PHE A 137 -10.38 -17.16 -3.20
C PHE A 137 -11.33 -18.04 -2.38
N ALA A 138 -11.26 -18.01 -1.05
CA ALA A 138 -12.20 -18.70 -0.18
C ALA A 138 -13.57 -18.00 -0.12
N ILE A 139 -13.59 -16.66 -0.20
CA ILE A 139 -14.81 -15.84 -0.10
C ILE A 139 -15.55 -15.74 -1.45
N ILE A 140 -14.83 -15.78 -2.57
CA ILE A 140 -15.41 -15.61 -3.93
C ILE A 140 -15.90 -16.94 -4.56
N LYS A 141 -15.85 -18.04 -3.81
CA LYS A 141 -16.60 -19.26 -4.16
C LYS A 141 -18.08 -19.05 -3.97
#